data_AF-A0A496RER4-F1
#
_entry.id   AF-A0A496RER4-F1
#
_cell.length_a   1.000
_cell.length_b   1.000
_cell.length_c   1.000
_cell.angle_alpha   90.00
_cell.angle_beta   90.00
_cell.angle_gamma   90.00
#
_symmetry.space_group_name_H-M   'P 1'
#
loop_
_entity.id
_entity.type
_entity.pdbx_description
1 polymer ?
#
loop_
_entity_poly.entity_id
_entity_poly.type
_entity_poly.pdbx_seq_one_letter_code
_entity_poly.pdbx_strand_id
1 'polypeptide(L)'
;MKKYIAIFGLIIGFSLCLWAFNSLIRAQEEIITLKCSFGDVAFSHKLHTDLTSCQECHHAGLDTPKCSSCHTKETEVNPMNAFHKNCIDCHKDKQTGPTACADCHKK
;
A
#
# COMPACT_ATOMS: atom_id res chain seq x y z
N MET A 1 36.69 -36.34 6.01
CA MET A 1 36.85 -34.89 5.83
C MET A 1 36.14 -34.36 4.58
N LYS A 2 36.43 -34.84 3.36
CA LYS A 2 35.76 -34.40 2.11
C LYS A 2 34.21 -34.48 2.13
N LYS A 3 33.65 -35.51 2.77
CA LYS A 3 32.19 -35.70 2.92
C LYS A 3 31.52 -34.62 3.78
N TYR A 4 32.21 -34.16 4.82
CA TYR A 4 31.71 -33.10 5.71
C TYR A 4 31.82 -31.72 5.07
N ILE A 5 32.86 -31.48 4.25
CA ILE A 5 33.03 -30.23 3.48
C ILE A 5 31.89 -30.08 2.44
N ALA A 6 31.51 -31.17 1.76
CA ALA A 6 30.41 -31.15 0.81
C ALA A 6 29.04 -30.88 1.48
N ILE A 7 28.78 -31.49 2.64
CA ILE A 7 27.54 -31.27 3.40
C ILE A 7 27.46 -29.83 3.93
N PHE A 8 28.57 -29.30 4.46
CA PHE A 8 28.61 -27.94 4.98
C PHE A 8 28.42 -26.89 3.87
N GLY A 9 29.02 -27.12 2.69
CA GLY A 9 28.80 -26.27 1.51
C GLY A 9 27.36 -26.28 1.01
N LEU A 10 26.66 -27.42 1.11
CA LEU A 10 25.26 -27.56 0.69
C LEU A 10 24.30 -26.85 1.67
N ILE A 11 24.59 -26.90 2.98
CA ILE A 11 23.84 -26.18 4.01
C ILE A 11 24.03 -24.66 3.87
N ILE A 12 25.24 -24.19 3.60
CA ILE A 12 25.53 -22.77 3.37
C ILE A 12 24.85 -22.29 2.08
N GLY A 13 24.93 -23.07 1.00
CA GLY A 13 24.25 -22.76 -0.26
C GLY A 13 22.73 -22.71 -0.11
N PHE A 14 22.14 -23.64 0.63
CA PHE A 14 20.71 -23.64 0.93
C PHE A 14 20.30 -22.46 1.80
N SER A 15 21.08 -22.13 2.83
CA SER A 15 20.83 -20.97 3.71
C SER A 15 20.94 -19.64 2.96
N LEU A 16 21.89 -19.51 2.03
CA LEU A 16 22.03 -18.33 1.15
C LEU A 16 20.83 -18.21 0.18
N CYS A 17 20.37 -19.34 -0.39
CA CYS A 17 19.16 -19.36 -1.21
C CYS A 17 17.92 -18.94 -0.41
N LEU A 18 17.76 -19.43 0.82
CA LEU A 18 16.66 -19.04 1.69
C LEU A 18 16.68 -17.55 2.04
N TRP A 19 17.87 -16.98 2.29
CA TRP A 19 18.01 -15.55 2.59
C TRP A 19 17.68 -14.66 1.37
N ALA A 20 18.13 -15.06 0.18
CA ALA A 20 17.77 -14.39 -1.07
C ALA A 20 16.26 -14.50 -1.37
N PHE A 21 15.65 -15.65 -1.13
CA PHE A 21 14.21 -15.87 -1.32
C PHE A 21 13.37 -15.00 -0.36
N ASN A 22 13.80 -14.88 0.90
CA ASN A 22 13.11 -14.07 1.89
C ASN A 22 13.18 -12.56 1.57
N SER A 23 14.26 -12.13 0.91
CA SER A 23 14.43 -10.74 0.47
C SER A 23 13.50 -10.36 -0.69
N LEU A 24 13.17 -11.32 -1.56
CA LEU A 24 12.24 -11.11 -2.68
C LEU A 24 10.77 -11.00 -2.22
N ILE A 25 10.38 -11.67 -1.14
CA ILE A 25 8.98 -11.64 -0.64
C ILE A 25 8.68 -10.32 0.08
N ARG A 26 9.65 -9.71 0.76
CA ARG A 26 9.44 -8.48 1.55
C ARG A 26 9.19 -7.21 0.74
N ALA A 27 9.50 -7.20 -0.56
CA ALA A 27 9.32 -6.02 -1.42
C ALA A 27 7.85 -5.76 -1.81
N GLN A 28 6.93 -6.69 -1.54
CA GLN A 28 5.58 -6.68 -2.09
C GLN A 28 4.54 -5.90 -1.26
N GLU A 29 4.77 -5.65 0.03
CA GLU A 29 3.68 -5.29 0.94
C GLU A 29 3.90 -3.95 1.66
N GLU A 30 4.11 -2.87 0.90
CA GLU A 30 4.08 -1.53 1.47
C GLU A 30 2.64 -1.09 1.73
N ILE A 31 2.11 -1.51 2.88
CA ILE A 31 0.88 -0.92 3.45
C ILE A 31 1.28 0.40 4.11
N ILE A 32 0.85 1.51 3.53
CA ILE A 32 1.04 2.83 4.11
C ILE A 32 -0.12 3.17 5.05
N THR A 33 0.15 4.02 6.03
CA THR A 33 -0.87 4.50 6.97
C THR A 33 -1.28 5.92 6.61
N LEU A 34 -2.54 6.10 6.23
CA LEU A 34 -3.16 7.40 6.05
C LEU A 34 -3.67 7.89 7.41
N LYS A 35 -2.96 8.87 7.98
CA LYS A 35 -3.30 9.46 9.29
C LYS A 35 -4.54 10.34 9.18
N CYS A 36 -5.52 10.13 10.05
CA CYS A 36 -6.68 11.02 10.15
C CYS A 36 -7.29 11.04 11.55
N SER A 37 -8.11 12.05 11.84
CA SER A 37 -8.68 12.27 13.18
C SER A 37 -9.74 11.24 13.62
N PHE A 38 -10.34 10.50 12.68
CA PHE A 38 -11.40 9.53 12.96
C PHE A 38 -10.89 8.08 13.09
N GLY A 39 -9.57 7.88 12.99
CA GLY A 39 -8.93 6.56 13.00
C GLY A 39 -8.08 6.38 11.75
N ASP A 40 -6.86 5.88 11.90
CA ASP A 40 -5.96 5.73 10.76
C ASP A 40 -6.48 4.69 9.76
N VAL A 41 -6.19 4.90 8.48
CA VAL A 41 -6.58 3.97 7.41
C VAL A 41 -5.33 3.33 6.83
N ALA A 42 -5.27 2.00 6.85
CA ALA A 42 -4.26 1.24 6.15
C ALA A 42 -4.58 1.21 4.64
N PHE A 43 -3.62 1.60 3.81
CA PHE A 43 -3.76 1.64 2.35
C PHE A 43 -2.62 0.86 1.69
N SER A 44 -2.99 -0.06 0.80
CA SER A 44 -2.03 -0.87 0.03
C SER A 44 -1.97 -0.36 -1.40
N HIS A 45 -0.82 0.19 -1.83
CA HIS A 45 -0.64 0.56 -3.24
C HIS A 45 -0.79 -0.66 -4.14
N LYS A 46 -0.22 -1.80 -3.76
CA LYS A 46 -0.26 -3.03 -4.56
C LYS A 46 -1.70 -3.42 -4.95
N LEU A 47 -2.61 -3.46 -3.98
CA LEU A 47 -4.00 -3.86 -4.24
C LEU A 47 -4.70 -2.91 -5.21
N HIS A 48 -4.33 -1.62 -5.19
CA HIS A 48 -4.96 -0.62 -6.05
C HIS A 48 -4.28 -0.55 -7.42
N THR A 49 -2.97 -0.70 -7.53
CA THR A 49 -2.25 -0.72 -8.81
C THR A 49 -2.59 -1.94 -9.67
N ASP A 50 -3.11 -3.01 -9.07
CA ASP A 50 -3.63 -4.17 -9.79
C ASP A 50 -4.98 -3.87 -10.49
N LEU A 51 -5.69 -2.79 -10.10
CA LEU A 51 -7.04 -2.43 -10.58
C LEU A 51 -7.14 -1.05 -11.23
N THR A 52 -6.24 -0.12 -10.92
CA THR A 52 -6.27 1.26 -11.42
C THR A 52 -4.86 1.79 -11.72
N SER A 53 -4.82 2.91 -12.45
CA SER A 53 -3.59 3.63 -12.76
C SER A 53 -3.17 4.57 -11.63
N CYS A 54 -1.89 4.94 -11.61
CA CYS A 54 -1.37 5.89 -10.63
C CYS A 54 -2.11 7.24 -10.68
N GLN A 55 -2.41 7.71 -11.89
CA GLN A 55 -3.01 9.02 -12.17
C GLN A 55 -4.45 9.14 -11.69
N GLU A 56 -5.14 8.02 -11.44
CA GLU A 56 -6.49 8.04 -10.89
C GLU A 56 -6.52 8.66 -9.48
N CYS A 57 -5.45 8.45 -8.71
CA CYS A 57 -5.28 9.07 -7.39
C CYS A 57 -4.30 10.25 -7.46
N HIS A 58 -3.16 10.06 -8.10
CA HIS A 58 -2.13 11.07 -8.34
C HIS A 58 -2.46 11.92 -9.56
N HIS A 59 -3.64 12.53 -9.56
CA HIS A 59 -4.17 13.29 -10.70
C HIS A 59 -3.33 14.54 -11.05
N ALA A 60 -2.44 14.96 -10.14
CA ALA A 60 -1.50 16.06 -10.36
C ALA A 60 -0.05 15.59 -10.65
N GLY A 61 0.20 14.27 -10.71
CA GLY A 61 1.52 13.67 -10.91
C GLY A 61 2.02 12.85 -9.72
N LEU A 62 3.04 12.02 -9.93
CA LEU A 62 3.59 11.14 -8.88
C LEU A 62 4.49 11.87 -7.89
N ASP A 63 5.21 12.90 -8.34
CA ASP A 63 6.09 13.73 -7.50
C ASP A 63 5.31 14.79 -6.69
N THR A 64 3.98 14.66 -6.60
CA THR A 64 3.13 15.60 -5.89
C THR A 64 3.18 15.38 -4.38
N PRO A 65 3.05 16.45 -3.58
CA PRO A 65 2.93 16.31 -2.14
C PRO A 65 1.61 15.62 -1.75
N LYS A 66 1.46 15.32 -0.45
CA LYS A 66 0.23 14.70 0.09
C LYS A 66 -1.02 15.46 -0.35
N CYS A 67 -2.15 14.76 -0.50
CA CYS A 67 -3.43 15.34 -0.91
C CYS A 67 -3.77 16.62 -0.13
N SER A 68 -3.53 16.63 1.19
CA SER A 68 -3.79 17.75 2.09
C SER A 68 -2.96 19.02 1.83
N SER A 69 -1.96 18.96 0.95
CA SER A 69 -1.13 20.11 0.60
C SER A 69 -1.83 21.03 -0.40
N CYS A 70 -2.74 20.48 -1.21
CA CYS A 70 -3.57 21.23 -2.15
C CYS A 70 -5.05 21.19 -1.74
N HIS A 71 -5.54 20.05 -1.25
CA HIS A 71 -6.87 19.89 -0.67
C HIS A 71 -6.85 20.31 0.80
N THR A 72 -6.93 21.62 1.05
CA THR A 72 -6.91 22.19 2.40
C THR A 72 -8.35 22.41 2.92
N LYS A 73 -8.50 22.85 4.17
CA LYS A 73 -9.84 23.09 4.75
C LYS A 73 -10.57 24.25 4.06
N GLU A 74 -9.82 25.15 3.44
CA GLU A 74 -10.27 26.36 2.77
C GLU A 74 -10.64 26.11 1.31
N THR A 75 -10.21 24.98 0.73
CA THR A 75 -10.60 24.58 -0.63
C THR A 75 -11.98 23.93 -0.66
N GLU A 76 -12.70 24.10 -1.77
CA GLU A 76 -14.01 23.48 -2.01
C GLU A 76 -13.97 21.96 -1.81
N VAL A 77 -12.92 21.32 -2.33
CA VAL A 77 -12.64 19.91 -2.09
C VAL A 77 -11.60 19.80 -0.97
N ASN A 78 -12.08 19.80 0.27
CA ASN A 78 -11.24 19.59 1.44
C ASN A 78 -10.65 18.17 1.47
N PRO A 79 -9.65 17.87 2.34
CA PRO A 79 -8.96 16.58 2.28
C PRO A 79 -9.88 15.40 2.61
N MET A 80 -10.83 15.57 3.54
CA MET A 80 -11.82 14.53 3.84
C MET A 80 -12.66 14.20 2.61
N ASN A 81 -13.16 15.22 1.92
CA ASN A 81 -13.97 15.05 0.71
C ASN A 81 -13.14 14.47 -0.44
N ALA A 82 -11.87 14.86 -0.58
CA ALA A 82 -10.97 14.30 -1.58
C ALA A 82 -10.83 12.77 -1.42
N PHE A 83 -10.55 12.30 -0.20
CA PHE A 83 -10.46 10.86 0.09
C PHE A 83 -11.81 10.16 -0.05
N HIS A 84 -12.85 10.65 0.62
CA HIS A 84 -14.15 9.96 0.62
C HIS A 84 -14.77 9.90 -0.78
N LYS A 85 -14.67 10.97 -1.57
CA LYS A 85 -15.18 10.94 -2.94
C LYS A 85 -14.39 9.94 -3.78
N ASN A 86 -13.07 10.05 -3.81
CA ASN A 86 -12.25 9.20 -4.67
C ASN A 86 -12.32 7.71 -4.27
N CYS A 87 -12.11 7.41 -2.98
CA CYS A 87 -12.08 6.03 -2.51
C CYS A 87 -13.46 5.37 -2.52
N ILE A 88 -14.48 6.04 -1.96
CA ILE A 88 -15.80 5.42 -1.78
C ILE A 88 -16.53 5.30 -3.12
N ASP A 89 -16.44 6.30 -4.01
CA ASP A 89 -17.12 6.24 -5.30
C ASP A 89 -16.51 5.13 -6.17
N CYS A 90 -15.17 5.04 -6.24
CA CYS A 90 -14.51 3.95 -6.95
C CYS A 90 -14.90 2.57 -6.38
N HIS A 91 -14.93 2.42 -5.05
CA HIS A 91 -15.34 1.17 -4.40
C HIS A 91 -16.81 0.81 -4.70
N LYS A 92 -17.71 1.78 -4.72
CA LYS A 92 -19.12 1.57 -5.11
C LYS A 92 -19.25 1.18 -6.57
N ASP A 93 -18.59 1.92 -7.45
CA ASP A 93 -18.69 1.75 -8.91
C ASP A 93 -18.13 0.40 -9.35
N LYS A 94 -17.01 -0.01 -8.76
CA LYS A 94 -16.39 -1.31 -9.01
C LYS A 94 -16.97 -2.44 -8.15
N GLN A 95 -17.92 -2.12 -7.27
CA GLN A 95 -18.53 -3.06 -6.31
C GLN A 95 -17.47 -3.87 -5.54
N THR A 96 -16.40 -3.20 -5.12
CA THR A 96 -15.26 -3.81 -4.44
C THR A 96 -14.76 -2.90 -3.33
N GLY A 97 -14.12 -3.47 -2.31
CA GLY A 97 -13.54 -2.68 -1.23
C GLY A 97 -14.56 -2.08 -0.24
N PRO A 98 -14.04 -1.44 0.83
CA PRO A 98 -14.86 -0.90 1.92
C PRO A 98 -15.59 0.39 1.54
N THR A 99 -16.84 0.55 2.01
CA THR A 99 -17.62 1.79 1.77
C THR A 99 -18.24 2.37 3.04
N ALA A 100 -18.34 1.61 4.13
CA ALA A 100 -18.81 2.12 5.41
C ALA A 100 -17.65 2.71 6.24
N CYS A 101 -17.97 3.64 7.14
CA CYS A 101 -16.96 4.34 7.94
C CYS A 101 -16.05 3.39 8.74
N ALA A 102 -16.63 2.38 9.39
CA ALA A 102 -15.89 1.42 10.20
C ALA A 102 -15.18 0.32 9.37
N ASP A 103 -15.36 0.30 8.05
CA ASP A 103 -14.67 -0.64 7.19
C ASP A 103 -13.27 -0.16 6.83
N CYS A 104 -13.11 1.16 6.65
CA CYS A 104 -11.80 1.80 6.47
C CYS A 104 -11.15 2.17 7.82
N HIS A 105 -11.91 2.76 8.74
CA HIS A 105 -11.41 3.25 10.03
C HIS A 105 -11.52 2.17 11.10
N LYS A 106 -10.67 1.15 11.02
CA LYS A 106 -10.57 0.10 12.05
C LYS A 106 -9.99 0.69 13.34
N LYS A 107 -10.67 0.47 14.46
CA LYS A 107 -10.21 0.87 15.80
C LYS A 107 -9.15 -0.08 16.34
#